data_AF-A0A7C5QW68-F1
#
_entry.id   AF-A0A7C5QW68-F1
#
_cell.length_a   1.000
_cell.length_b   1.000
_cell.length_c   1.000
_cell.angle_alpha   90.00
_cell.angle_beta   90.00
_cell.angle_gamma   90.00
#
_symmetry.space_group_name_H-M   'P 1'
#
loop_
_entity.id
_entity.type
_entity.pdbx_description
1 polymer ?
#
loop_
_entity_poly.entity_id
_entity_poly.type
_entity_poly.pdbx_seq_one_letter_code
_entity_poly.pdbx_strand_id
1 'polypeptide(L)'
;KPLFGRMRPVYNLSAGGGPTGDFTDDPWDFGNTIGIPWSGGAYGTAMPSFHFTQYFAVARVYAGLYDNDVVPYLAAGALAAANIRGHHHWVSDMVAGSAIGIGIGSLVLNNYEDRKNSADRGFVMPIVSSSSVGFTYSVDF
;
A
#
# COMPACT_ATOMS: atom_id res chain seq x y z
N LYS A 1 -4.19 -18.34 11.40
CA LYS A 1 -3.25 -17.84 10.37
C LYS A 1 -4.09 -17.14 9.29
N PRO A 2 -3.67 -15.98 8.75
CA PRO A 2 -4.38 -15.33 7.64
C PRO A 2 -4.50 -16.25 6.42
N LEU A 3 -5.66 -16.24 5.75
CA LEU A 3 -5.96 -17.11 4.61
C LEU A 3 -5.01 -16.89 3.41
N PHE A 4 -4.52 -15.66 3.26
CA PHE A 4 -3.71 -15.21 2.13
C PHE A 4 -2.25 -14.93 2.53
N GLY A 5 -1.87 -15.24 3.78
CA GLY A 5 -0.48 -15.12 4.23
C GLY A 5 0.41 -16.17 3.57
N ARG A 6 1.69 -15.85 3.43
CA ARG A 6 2.68 -16.75 2.81
C ARG A 6 4.05 -16.59 3.46
N MET A 7 4.83 -17.67 3.49
CA MET A 7 6.22 -17.69 3.94
C MET A 7 7.16 -17.08 2.89
N ARG A 8 8.27 -16.50 3.35
CA ARG A 8 9.28 -15.89 2.47
C ARG A 8 10.14 -16.97 1.79
N PRO A 9 10.66 -16.74 0.58
CA PRO A 9 11.63 -17.63 -0.05
C PRO A 9 12.89 -17.77 0.80
N VAL A 10 13.45 -18.97 0.82
CA VAL A 10 14.78 -19.23 1.40
C VAL A 10 15.86 -18.40 0.72
N TYR A 11 16.92 -18.04 1.46
CA TYR A 11 18.03 -17.21 0.97
C TYR A 11 18.74 -17.78 -0.26
N ASN A 12 18.77 -19.11 -0.40
CA ASN A 12 19.43 -19.81 -1.48
C ASN A 12 18.52 -20.89 -2.09
N LEU A 13 17.68 -20.48 -3.05
CA LEU A 13 16.81 -21.38 -3.80
C LEU A 13 17.58 -22.37 -4.68
N SER A 14 18.76 -21.99 -5.20
CA SER A 14 19.53 -22.83 -6.13
C SER A 14 20.34 -23.93 -5.46
N ALA A 15 20.73 -23.75 -4.19
CA ALA A 15 21.41 -24.78 -3.41
C ALA A 15 20.44 -25.79 -2.77
N GLY A 16 19.12 -25.64 -2.96
CA GLY A 16 18.11 -26.53 -2.39
C GLY A 16 18.15 -26.61 -0.86
N GLY A 17 18.72 -25.59 -0.20
CA GLY A 17 19.07 -25.66 1.21
C GLY A 17 19.17 -24.27 1.84
N GLY A 18 18.23 -24.00 2.74
CA GLY A 18 18.21 -22.86 3.65
C GLY A 18 17.43 -23.25 4.92
N PRO A 19 17.45 -22.42 5.99
CA PRO A 19 16.80 -22.78 7.24
C PRO A 19 15.30 -23.04 7.03
N THR A 20 14.83 -24.25 7.30
CA THR A 20 13.41 -24.62 7.28
C THR A 20 12.78 -24.27 8.62
N GLY A 21 12.25 -23.05 8.70
CA GLY A 21 11.55 -22.46 9.83
C GLY A 21 10.54 -21.45 9.30
N ASP A 22 10.83 -20.16 9.44
CA ASP A 22 10.00 -19.05 8.96
C ASP A 22 10.09 -18.79 7.42
N PHE A 23 10.68 -19.73 6.67
CA PHE A 23 10.94 -19.63 5.23
C PHE A 23 10.53 -20.90 4.50
N THR A 24 10.23 -20.79 3.20
CA THR A 24 9.80 -21.89 2.33
C THR A 24 10.53 -21.86 0.99
N ASP A 25 10.66 -23.00 0.33
CA ASP A 25 11.09 -23.15 -1.06
C ASP A 25 9.90 -23.33 -2.03
N ASP A 26 8.69 -23.51 -1.51
CA ASP A 26 7.46 -23.62 -2.30
C ASP A 26 6.80 -22.24 -2.52
N PRO A 27 6.76 -21.72 -3.78
CA PRO A 27 6.09 -20.46 -4.08
C PRO A 27 4.57 -20.52 -3.90
N TRP A 28 3.97 -21.70 -3.75
CA TRP A 28 2.52 -21.92 -3.61
C TRP A 28 2.06 -22.20 -2.18
N ASP A 29 2.95 -22.03 -1.18
CA ASP A 29 2.65 -22.28 0.25
C ASP A 29 1.77 -21.19 0.88
N PHE A 30 0.56 -21.02 0.34
CA PHE A 30 -0.45 -20.07 0.84
C PHE A 30 -1.12 -20.56 2.12
N GLY A 31 -1.53 -19.63 2.97
CA GLY A 31 -2.14 -19.91 4.27
C GLY A 31 -1.12 -20.32 5.34
N ASN A 32 0.12 -20.57 4.94
CA ASN A 32 1.24 -20.76 5.84
C ASN A 32 2.01 -19.45 6.01
N THR A 33 2.02 -18.92 7.22
CA THR A 33 2.75 -17.70 7.57
C THR A 33 3.31 -17.82 8.97
N ILE A 34 4.36 -17.05 9.21
CA ILE A 34 4.81 -16.66 10.54
C ILE A 34 3.59 -16.06 11.27
N GLY A 35 3.32 -16.49 12.51
CA GLY A 35 2.24 -15.94 13.32
C GLY A 35 2.44 -14.43 13.52
N ILE A 36 1.36 -13.66 13.70
CA ILE A 36 1.46 -12.21 13.95
C ILE A 36 2.24 -12.03 15.26
N PRO A 37 3.51 -11.59 15.23
CA PRO A 37 4.27 -11.46 16.46
C PRO A 37 3.76 -10.21 17.17
N TRP A 38 3.35 -10.35 18.44
CA TRP A 38 2.94 -9.22 19.28
C TRP A 38 4.12 -8.34 19.70
N SER A 39 5.35 -8.86 19.56
CA SER A 39 6.58 -8.08 19.58
C SER A 39 6.97 -7.74 18.14
N GLY A 40 7.23 -6.47 17.84
CA GLY A 40 7.57 -6.00 16.50
C GLY A 40 8.81 -6.71 15.94
N GLY A 41 8.59 -7.75 15.13
CA GLY A 41 9.63 -8.44 14.38
C GLY A 41 9.86 -7.79 13.02
N ALA A 42 11.11 -7.82 12.54
CA ALA A 42 11.45 -7.35 11.19
C ALA A 42 10.80 -8.20 10.07
N TYR A 43 10.31 -9.39 10.41
CA TYR A 43 9.76 -10.35 9.46
C TYR A 43 8.29 -10.66 9.81
N GLY A 44 7.38 -10.14 8.98
CA GLY A 44 5.98 -10.56 8.91
C GLY A 44 5.72 -11.50 7.73
N THR A 45 4.44 -11.70 7.39
CA THR A 45 4.02 -12.42 6.16
C THR A 45 4.74 -11.88 4.91
N ALA A 46 5.08 -12.77 3.97
CA ALA A 46 5.64 -12.40 2.67
C ALA A 46 4.59 -11.75 1.76
N MET A 47 3.36 -12.26 1.80
CA MET A 47 2.26 -11.80 0.95
C MET A 47 1.34 -10.84 1.72
N PRO A 48 0.96 -9.69 1.12
CA PRO A 48 1.62 -9.02 0.00
C PRO A 48 2.90 -8.30 0.44
N SER A 49 3.77 -7.91 -0.52
CA SER A 49 4.98 -7.16 -0.18
C SER A 49 4.64 -5.74 0.29
N PHE A 50 4.99 -5.41 1.54
CA PHE A 50 4.76 -4.10 2.13
C PHE A 50 5.52 -2.98 1.39
N HIS A 51 6.80 -3.20 1.06
CA HIS A 51 7.62 -2.20 0.36
C HIS A 51 7.03 -1.85 -1.02
N PHE A 52 6.64 -2.85 -1.80
CA PHE A 52 6.02 -2.62 -3.10
C PHE A 52 4.65 -1.93 -2.96
N THR A 53 3.86 -2.32 -1.96
CA THR A 53 2.61 -1.62 -1.63
C THR A 53 2.85 -0.14 -1.37
N GLN A 54 3.83 0.18 -0.52
CA GLN A 54 4.17 1.56 -0.17
C GLN A 54 4.68 2.35 -1.36
N TYR A 55 5.65 1.83 -2.11
CA TYR A 55 6.27 2.54 -3.24
C TYR A 55 5.24 2.87 -4.32
N PHE A 56 4.39 1.90 -4.68
CA PHE A 56 3.41 2.10 -5.74
C PHE A 56 2.19 2.92 -5.28
N ALA A 57 1.83 2.91 -3.99
CA ALA A 57 0.84 3.84 -3.45
C ALA A 57 1.31 5.29 -3.54
N VAL A 58 2.56 5.56 -3.13
CA VAL A 58 3.15 6.88 -3.24
C VAL A 58 3.26 7.29 -4.72
N ALA A 59 3.78 6.41 -5.58
CA ALA A 59 3.89 6.69 -7.01
C ALA A 59 2.54 7.08 -7.63
N ARG A 60 1.46 6.36 -7.31
CA ARG A 60 0.12 6.66 -7.85
C ARG A 60 -0.39 8.04 -7.43
N VAL A 61 -0.19 8.43 -6.18
CA VAL A 61 -0.60 9.76 -5.69
C VAL A 61 0.17 10.85 -6.42
N TYR A 62 1.49 10.72 -6.53
CA TYR A 62 2.33 11.70 -7.24
C TYR A 62 2.02 11.76 -8.73
N ALA A 63 1.72 10.62 -9.35
CA ALA A 63 1.34 10.57 -10.76
C ALA A 63 0.06 11.38 -11.03
N GLY A 64 -0.94 11.26 -10.16
CA GLY A 64 -2.16 12.06 -10.26
C GLY A 64 -1.96 13.54 -9.92
N LEU A 65 -1.17 13.86 -8.89
CA LEU A 65 -0.93 15.25 -8.48
C LEU A 65 -0.19 16.08 -9.55
N TYR A 66 0.73 15.46 -10.29
CA TYR A 66 1.57 16.13 -11.28
C TYR A 66 1.16 15.86 -12.73
N ASP A 67 0.06 15.12 -12.96
CA ASP A 67 -0.36 14.67 -14.29
C ASP A 67 0.80 14.03 -15.09
N ASN A 68 1.59 13.19 -14.41
CA ASN A 68 2.78 12.55 -14.97
C ASN A 68 2.92 11.14 -14.43
N ASP A 69 2.48 10.16 -15.21
CA ASP A 69 2.59 8.76 -14.82
C ASP A 69 4.03 8.22 -14.92
N VAL A 70 4.87 8.78 -15.78
CA VAL A 70 6.18 8.18 -16.09
C VAL A 70 7.16 8.32 -14.93
N VAL A 71 7.36 9.53 -14.44
CA VAL A 71 8.43 9.82 -13.45
C VAL A 71 8.20 9.08 -12.12
N PRO A 72 7.01 9.12 -11.49
CA PRO A 72 6.79 8.49 -10.20
C PRO A 72 6.89 6.96 -10.25
N TYR A 73 6.36 6.32 -11.31
CA TYR A 73 6.46 4.87 -11.45
C TYR A 73 7.87 4.40 -11.80
N LEU A 74 8.63 5.16 -12.59
CA LEU A 74 10.04 4.86 -12.82
C LEU A 74 10.86 4.97 -11.53
N ALA A 75 10.62 6.00 -10.71
CA ALA A 75 11.29 6.14 -9.42
C ALA A 75 10.94 4.98 -8.47
N ALA A 76 9.66 4.60 -8.37
CA ALA A 76 9.23 3.45 -7.58
C ALA A 76 9.85 2.14 -8.09
N GLY A 77 9.91 1.95 -9.41
CA GLY A 77 10.58 0.79 -10.03
C GLY A 77 12.07 0.75 -9.72
N ALA A 78 12.77 1.89 -9.77
CA ALA A 78 14.18 1.98 -9.44
C ALA A 78 14.45 1.64 -7.96
N LEU A 79 13.63 2.17 -7.03
CA LEU A 79 13.73 1.84 -5.61
C LEU A 79 13.45 0.35 -5.34
N ALA A 80 12.41 -0.20 -5.97
CA ALA A 80 12.08 -1.61 -5.89
C ALA A 80 13.21 -2.50 -6.40
N ALA A 81 13.87 -2.10 -7.49
CA ALA A 81 14.98 -2.84 -8.08
C ALA A 81 16.28 -2.73 -7.26
N ALA A 82 16.55 -1.56 -6.66
CA ALA A 82 17.80 -1.28 -5.94
C ALA A 82 18.08 -2.26 -4.80
N ASN A 83 17.04 -2.79 -4.14
CA ASN A 83 17.18 -3.79 -3.08
C ASN A 83 16.28 -5.02 -3.26
N ILE A 84 16.00 -5.40 -4.51
CA ILE A 84 15.08 -6.50 -4.81
C ILE A 84 15.54 -7.84 -4.19
N ARG A 85 16.86 -8.06 -4.13
CA ARG A 85 17.45 -9.27 -3.53
C ARG A 85 17.36 -9.27 -2.01
N GLY A 86 17.53 -8.12 -1.35
CA GLY A 86 17.42 -8.00 0.11
C GLY A 86 15.99 -8.08 0.65
N HIS A 87 14.99 -8.01 -0.24
CA HIS A 87 13.59 -8.04 0.14
C HIS A 87 13.00 -9.44 0.32
N HIS A 88 13.64 -10.52 -0.14
CA HIS A 88 13.23 -11.91 0.13
C HIS A 88 11.72 -12.12 -0.05
N HIS A 89 11.23 -11.86 -1.26
CA HIS A 89 9.83 -11.99 -1.65
C HIS A 89 9.72 -12.78 -2.94
N TRP A 90 8.62 -13.51 -3.08
CA TRP A 90 8.24 -14.09 -4.36
C TRP A 90 7.80 -12.97 -5.31
N VAL A 91 7.97 -13.19 -6.62
CA VAL A 91 7.53 -12.21 -7.63
C VAL A 91 6.04 -11.87 -7.49
N SER A 92 5.21 -12.86 -7.16
CA SER A 92 3.78 -12.64 -6.91
C SER A 92 3.50 -11.80 -5.66
N ASP A 93 4.32 -11.85 -4.60
CA ASP A 93 4.17 -10.93 -3.45
C ASP A 93 4.36 -9.48 -3.87
N MET A 94 5.35 -9.25 -4.73
CA MET A 94 5.74 -7.94 -5.25
C MET A 94 4.68 -7.37 -6.19
N VAL A 95 4.19 -8.19 -7.12
CA VAL A 95 3.10 -7.81 -8.05
C VAL A 95 1.81 -7.52 -7.28
N ALA A 96 1.40 -8.41 -6.36
CA ALA A 96 0.20 -8.21 -5.55
C ALA A 96 0.30 -6.95 -4.69
N GLY A 97 1.45 -6.72 -4.05
CA GLY A 97 1.71 -5.51 -3.28
C GLY A 97 1.60 -4.25 -4.14
N SER A 98 2.22 -4.25 -5.32
CA SER A 98 2.15 -3.12 -6.25
C SER A 98 0.72 -2.78 -6.66
N ALA A 99 -0.08 -3.80 -7.01
CA ALA A 99 -1.47 -3.62 -7.41
C ALA A 99 -2.32 -3.05 -6.27
N ILE A 100 -2.15 -3.57 -5.04
CA ILE A 100 -2.82 -3.04 -3.84
C ILE A 100 -2.38 -1.60 -3.60
N GLY A 101 -1.09 -1.29 -3.73
CA GLY A 101 -0.53 0.05 -3.60
C GLY A 101 -1.18 1.04 -4.55
N ILE A 102 -1.25 0.72 -5.84
CA ILE A 102 -1.94 1.55 -6.84
C ILE A 102 -3.42 1.77 -6.48
N GLY A 103 -4.11 0.73 -5.99
CA GLY A 103 -5.49 0.84 -5.52
C GLY A 103 -5.63 1.83 -4.37
N ILE A 104 -4.80 1.70 -3.33
CA ILE A 104 -4.77 2.63 -2.18
C ILE A 104 -4.46 4.05 -2.65
N GLY A 105 -3.43 4.24 -3.46
CA GLY A 105 -3.06 5.57 -3.97
C GLY A 105 -4.17 6.22 -4.78
N SER A 106 -4.90 5.43 -5.56
CA SER A 106 -6.06 5.91 -6.32
C SER A 106 -7.21 6.32 -5.40
N LEU A 107 -7.49 5.56 -4.34
CA LEU A 107 -8.49 5.95 -3.34
C LEU A 107 -8.12 7.25 -2.64
N VAL A 108 -6.84 7.43 -2.27
CA VAL A 108 -6.35 8.66 -1.65
C VAL A 108 -6.49 9.84 -2.60
N LEU A 109 -6.06 9.68 -3.86
CA LEU A 109 -6.16 10.71 -4.89
C LEU A 109 -7.60 11.13 -5.15
N ASN A 110 -8.51 10.17 -5.36
CA ASN A 110 -9.92 10.45 -5.61
C ASN A 110 -10.56 11.18 -4.42
N ASN A 111 -10.28 10.75 -3.19
CA ASN A 111 -10.79 11.45 -2.00
C ASN A 111 -10.23 12.88 -1.88
N TYR A 112 -8.98 13.11 -2.28
CA TYR A 112 -8.39 14.43 -2.30
C TYR A 112 -9.06 15.34 -3.35
N GLU A 113 -9.26 14.84 -4.56
CA GLU A 113 -9.94 15.56 -5.65
C GLU A 113 -11.40 15.87 -5.30
N ASP A 114 -12.14 14.91 -4.74
CA ASP A 114 -13.52 15.11 -4.31
C ASP A 114 -13.64 16.22 -3.25
N ARG A 115 -12.72 16.23 -2.28
CA ARG A 115 -12.68 17.27 -1.24
C ARG A 115 -12.29 18.62 -1.81
N LYS A 116 -11.30 18.67 -2.70
CA LYS A 116 -10.88 19.91 -3.37
C LYS A 116 -12.04 20.51 -4.15
N ASN A 117 -12.67 19.71 -5.01
CA ASN A 117 -13.82 20.12 -5.81
C ASN A 117 -15.04 20.50 -4.95
N SER A 118 -15.21 19.90 -3.76
CA SER A 118 -16.28 20.25 -2.83
C SER A 118 -16.00 21.53 -2.04
N ALA A 119 -14.74 21.76 -1.66
CA ALA A 119 -14.31 23.01 -1.05
C ALA A 119 -14.50 24.20 -2.01
N ASP A 120 -14.13 24.00 -3.28
CA ASP A 120 -14.35 24.97 -4.37
C ASP A 120 -15.85 25.26 -4.62
N ARG A 121 -16.77 24.40 -4.14
CA ARG A 121 -18.23 24.55 -4.31
C ARG A 121 -18.94 25.18 -3.10
N GLY A 122 -18.19 25.52 -2.06
CA GLY A 122 -18.71 26.07 -0.81
C GLY A 122 -19.46 25.04 0.04
N PHE A 123 -19.51 25.27 1.34
CA PHE A 123 -20.18 24.37 2.29
C PHE A 123 -21.31 25.09 3.02
N VAL A 124 -22.39 24.36 3.34
CA VAL A 124 -23.54 24.85 4.13
C VAL A 124 -23.56 24.15 5.48
N MET A 125 -23.52 24.91 6.58
CA MET A 125 -23.66 24.38 7.94
C MET A 125 -25.00 24.79 8.55
N PRO A 126 -25.84 23.86 9.01
CA PRO A 126 -27.01 24.20 9.81
C PRO A 126 -26.58 24.62 11.23
N ILE A 127 -27.25 25.63 11.78
CA ILE A 127 -27.09 26.08 13.16
C ILE A 127 -28.43 25.85 13.86
N VAL A 128 -28.41 25.04 14.93
CA VAL A 128 -29.56 24.82 15.81
C VAL A 128 -29.17 25.23 17.22
N SER A 129 -29.96 26.12 17.80
CA SER A 129 -29.84 26.64 19.16
C SER A 129 -31.20 26.57 19.84
N SER A 130 -31.22 26.64 21.18
CA SER A 130 -32.45 26.66 21.98
C SER A 130 -33.42 27.80 21.62
N SER A 131 -32.95 28.81 20.88
CA SER A 131 -33.74 29.96 20.45
C SER A 131 -33.63 30.29 18.95
N SER A 132 -32.88 29.53 18.16
CA SER A 132 -32.70 29.84 16.73
C SER A 132 -32.38 28.62 15.86
N VAL A 133 -32.87 28.66 14.62
CA VAL A 133 -32.52 27.72 13.55
C VAL A 133 -32.07 28.56 12.36
N GLY A 134 -30.93 28.21 11.77
CA GLY A 134 -30.39 28.90 10.60
C GLY A 134 -29.37 28.06 9.85
N PHE A 135 -28.72 28.67 8.87
CA PHE A 135 -27.65 28.05 8.09
C PHE A 135 -26.58 29.10 7.78
N THR A 136 -25.32 28.68 7.79
CA THR A 136 -24.18 29.47 7.33
C THR A 136 -23.69 28.88 6.02
N TYR A 137 -23.46 29.73 5.01
CA TYR A 137 -22.82 29.36 3.75
C TYR A 137 -21.45 30.03 3.67
N SER A 138 -20.43 29.27 3.28
CA SER A 138 -19.07 29.76 3.08
C SER A 138 -18.52 29.20 1.78
N VAL A 139 -17.88 30.05 0.99
CA VAL A 139 -17.20 29.71 -0.26
C VAL A 139 -15.77 30.20 -0.14
N ASP A 140 -14.81 29.32 -0.41
CA ASP A 140 -13.40 29.69 -0.53
C ASP A 140 -13.09 29.96 -2.01
N PHE A 141 -12.36 31.04 -2.29
CA PHE A 141 -11.94 31.48 -3.62
C PHE A 141 -10.42 31.54 -3.71
#